data_AF-A0A1G1MMJ0-F1
#
_entry.id   AF-A0A1G1MMJ0-F1
#
_cell.length_a   1.000
_cell.length_b   1.000
_cell.length_c   1.000
_cell.angle_alpha   90.00
_cell.angle_beta   90.00
_cell.angle_gamma   90.00
#
_symmetry.space_group_name_H-M   'P 1'
#
loop_
_entity.id
_entity.type
_entity.pdbx_description
1 polymer ?
#
loop_
_entity_poly.entity_id
_entity_poly.type
_entity_poly.pdbx_seq_one_letter_code
_entity_poly.pdbx_strand_id
1 'polypeptide(L)'
;MLSTHDTTNWPAWWENEAGTVDEELFKRRCAERGINYDKIKNKLFDQRKSRHGRLRWLKSVKSSDILVSILGLPKEKVGDFIDFYLNTFQEKEKLWKHLGIKGAMREKADAEIVRQALEITLDSNAVFCVNTLIDYLYLSDDIFKGDPYQYRINTPGTISDKNWSLTIPIALEDLLKHKVTKEIRKLIASSGRKSN
;
A
#
# COMPACT_ATOMS: atom_id res chain seq x y z
N MET A 1 -11.75 -1.04 -0.07
CA MET A 1 -11.26 -0.30 -1.26
C MET A 1 -10.31 0.78 -0.77
N LEU A 2 -9.09 0.85 -1.33
CA LEU A 2 -8.17 1.97 -1.08
C LEU A 2 -8.76 3.23 -1.73
N SER A 3 -8.63 4.40 -1.11
CA SER A 3 -9.19 5.65 -1.64
C SER A 3 -8.45 6.11 -2.89
N THR A 4 -8.96 5.74 -4.07
CA THR A 4 -8.25 5.77 -5.35
C THR A 4 -7.76 7.14 -5.86
N HIS A 5 -8.19 8.26 -5.27
CA HIS A 5 -7.73 9.60 -5.67
C HIS A 5 -6.60 10.16 -4.78
N ASP A 6 -6.55 9.73 -3.52
CA ASP A 6 -5.58 10.20 -2.52
C ASP A 6 -4.57 9.11 -2.14
N THR A 7 -4.81 7.86 -2.50
CA THR A 7 -3.90 6.73 -2.27
C THR A 7 -3.15 6.35 -3.54
N THR A 8 -2.05 5.63 -3.36
CA THR A 8 -1.34 4.95 -4.44
C THR A 8 -2.20 3.90 -5.14
N ASN A 9 -1.77 3.49 -6.35
CA ASN A 9 -2.23 2.24 -6.96
C ASN A 9 -1.88 1.04 -6.06
N TRP A 10 -2.57 -0.08 -6.25
CA TRP A 10 -2.50 -1.21 -5.33
C TRP A 10 -1.06 -1.73 -5.15
N PRO A 11 -0.27 -1.98 -6.21
CA PRO A 11 1.12 -2.42 -6.05
C PRO A 11 1.99 -1.42 -5.28
N ALA A 12 1.82 -0.12 -5.52
CA ALA A 12 2.56 0.90 -4.81
C ALA A 12 2.16 0.97 -3.33
N TRP A 13 0.86 0.85 -3.03
CA TRP A 13 0.38 0.78 -1.65
C TRP A 13 0.98 -0.44 -0.95
N TRP A 14 0.90 -1.62 -1.55
CA TRP A 14 1.45 -2.84 -0.96
C TRP A 14 2.93 -2.72 -0.75
N GLU A 15 3.69 -2.37 -1.76
CA GLU A 15 5.15 -2.36 -1.69
C GLU A 15 5.71 -1.28 -0.76
N ASN A 16 4.99 -0.18 -0.53
CA ASN A 16 5.56 1.02 0.09
C ASN A 16 4.78 1.52 1.32
N GLU A 17 3.47 1.37 1.35
CA GLU A 17 2.61 1.97 2.36
C GLU A 17 2.05 0.95 3.37
N ALA A 18 1.63 -0.22 2.91
CA ALA A 18 1.07 -1.27 3.75
C ALA A 18 2.10 -1.73 4.79
N GLY A 19 1.74 -1.58 6.06
CA GLY A 19 2.55 -1.92 7.22
C GLY A 19 3.67 -0.94 7.54
N THR A 20 3.47 0.32 7.19
CA THR A 20 4.40 1.43 7.47
C THR A 20 3.70 2.61 8.13
N VAL A 21 4.48 3.47 8.78
CA VAL A 21 4.00 4.76 9.32
C VAL A 21 4.53 5.91 8.46
N ASP A 22 3.75 6.98 8.36
CA ASP A 22 4.20 8.21 7.71
C ASP A 22 5.37 8.85 8.50
N GLU A 23 6.49 9.10 7.83
CA GLU A 23 7.73 9.58 8.46
C GLU A 23 7.57 10.98 9.06
N GLU A 24 6.96 11.90 8.32
CA GLU A 24 6.83 13.29 8.74
C GLU A 24 5.80 13.44 9.86
N LEU A 25 4.69 12.70 9.81
CA LEU A 25 3.76 12.59 10.92
C LEU A 25 4.46 12.05 12.17
N PHE A 26 5.24 10.97 12.04
CA PHE A 26 5.94 10.38 13.19
C PHE A 26 6.95 11.35 13.80
N LYS A 27 7.77 12.01 12.97
CA LYS A 27 8.72 13.05 13.40
C LYS A 27 8.02 14.18 14.14
N ARG A 28 6.90 14.68 13.61
CA ARG A 28 6.11 15.74 14.25
C ARG A 28 5.61 15.31 15.63
N ARG A 29 5.06 14.09 15.76
CA ARG A 29 4.64 13.55 17.06
C ARG A 29 5.78 13.38 18.05
N CYS A 30 6.98 13.03 17.57
CA CYS A 30 8.18 12.97 18.40
C CYS A 30 8.54 14.37 18.93
N ALA A 31 8.57 15.38 18.06
CA ALA A 31 8.89 16.75 18.43
C ALA A 31 7.91 17.32 19.47
N GLU A 32 6.61 17.09 19.32
CA GLU A 32 5.55 17.49 20.26
C GLU A 32 5.78 16.95 21.70
N ARG A 33 6.54 15.86 21.85
CA ARG A 33 6.80 15.19 23.14
C ARG A 33 8.26 15.27 23.59
N GLY A 34 9.09 16.03 22.89
CA GLY A 34 10.53 16.11 23.17
C GLY A 34 11.29 14.80 22.92
N ILE A 35 10.76 13.90 22.10
CA ILE A 35 11.44 12.65 21.71
C ILE A 35 12.43 12.97 20.59
N ASN A 36 13.69 12.60 20.78
CA ASN A 36 14.71 12.75 19.74
C ASN A 36 14.55 11.63 18.68
N TYR A 37 13.88 11.96 17.57
CA TYR A 37 13.60 11.04 16.47
C TYR A 37 14.87 10.35 15.93
N ASP A 38 15.94 11.11 15.68
CA ASP A 38 17.16 10.57 15.08
C ASP A 38 17.83 9.50 15.95
N LYS A 39 17.74 9.64 17.28
CA LYS A 39 18.26 8.65 18.25
C LYS A 39 17.47 7.35 18.28
N ILE A 40 16.17 7.39 17.96
CA ILE A 40 15.29 6.22 18.05
C ILE A 40 14.98 5.60 16.68
N LYS A 41 15.16 6.33 15.57
CA LYS A 41 14.80 5.90 14.21
C LYS A 41 15.35 4.52 13.88
N ASN A 42 16.63 4.30 14.12
CA ASN A 42 17.32 3.04 13.82
C ASN A 42 16.97 1.90 14.78
N LYS A 43 16.34 2.20 15.93
CA LYS A 43 15.86 1.20 16.89
C LYS A 43 14.44 0.74 16.58
N LEU A 44 13.67 1.57 15.87
CA LEU A 44 12.27 1.30 15.55
C LEU A 44 12.06 0.83 14.10
N PHE A 45 12.84 1.34 13.14
CA PHE A 45 12.53 1.21 11.72
C PHE A 45 13.66 0.60 10.88
N ASP A 46 13.28 -0.30 9.98
CA ASP A 46 14.17 -0.93 8.99
C ASP A 46 14.41 0.04 7.83
N GLN A 47 15.60 0.64 7.80
CA GLN A 47 15.97 1.63 6.78
C GLN A 47 15.97 1.07 5.36
N ARG A 48 16.24 -0.23 5.19
CA ARG A 48 16.27 -0.86 3.85
C ARG A 48 14.88 -1.04 3.26
N LYS A 49 13.86 -1.06 4.12
CA LYS A 49 12.45 -1.22 3.74
C LYS A 49 11.63 0.05 3.94
N SER A 50 12.26 1.12 4.40
CA SER A 50 11.64 2.43 4.58
C SER A 50 11.99 3.30 3.38
N ARG A 51 11.00 3.77 2.63
CA ARG A 51 11.16 4.52 1.38
C ARG A 51 9.94 5.37 1.12
N HIS A 52 10.05 6.38 0.25
CA HIS A 52 8.94 7.29 -0.10
C HIS A 52 8.27 7.95 1.11
N GLY A 53 9.06 8.29 2.15
CA GLY A 53 8.54 8.86 3.40
C GLY A 53 7.72 7.89 4.27
N ARG A 54 7.86 6.57 4.03
CA ARG A 54 7.15 5.52 4.76
C ARG A 54 8.13 4.68 5.58
N LEU A 55 7.88 4.57 6.88
CA LEU A 55 8.74 3.90 7.86
C LEU A 55 8.25 2.48 8.16
N ARG A 56 9.07 1.47 7.85
CA ARG A 56 8.80 0.06 8.15
C ARG A 56 9.31 -0.30 9.53
N TRP A 57 8.46 -0.86 10.38
CA TRP A 57 8.88 -1.36 11.69
C TRP A 57 9.95 -2.47 11.58
N LEU A 58 10.92 -2.44 12.50
CA LEU A 58 11.82 -3.56 12.70
C LEU A 58 11.07 -4.76 13.30
N LYS A 59 11.42 -5.97 12.84
CA LYS A 59 10.87 -7.22 13.39
C LYS A 59 11.18 -7.43 14.87
N SER A 60 12.18 -6.72 15.41
CA SER A 60 12.53 -6.73 16.84
C SER A 60 11.51 -5.98 17.71
N VAL A 61 10.73 -5.05 17.16
CA VAL A 61 9.68 -4.32 17.88
C VAL A 61 8.41 -5.18 17.92
N LYS A 62 8.44 -6.24 18.72
CA LYS A 62 7.41 -7.30 18.74
C LYS A 62 6.16 -6.96 19.56
N SER A 63 6.18 -5.87 20.33
CA SER A 63 5.04 -5.41 21.11
C SER A 63 5.06 -3.89 21.27
N SER A 64 3.90 -3.34 21.63
CA SER A 64 3.78 -1.93 22.02
C SER A 64 4.62 -1.61 23.27
N ASP A 65 4.85 -2.57 24.17
CA ASP A 65 5.71 -2.33 25.35
C ASP A 65 7.18 -2.12 24.96
N ILE A 66 7.69 -2.85 23.95
CA ILE A 66 9.04 -2.62 23.40
C ILE A 66 9.10 -1.23 22.77
N LEU A 67 8.08 -0.83 22.00
CA LEU A 67 7.98 0.51 21.44
C LEU A 67 8.03 1.58 22.54
N VAL A 68 7.19 1.48 23.57
CA VAL A 68 7.12 2.42 24.70
C VAL A 68 8.48 2.52 25.41
N SER A 69 9.13 1.38 25.63
CA SER A 69 10.48 1.33 26.22
C SER A 69 11.52 2.08 25.37
N ILE A 70 11.49 1.91 24.04
CA ILE A 70 12.40 2.63 23.11
C ILE A 70 12.09 4.14 23.08
N LEU A 71 10.83 4.53 23.17
CA LEU A 71 10.40 5.93 23.23
C LEU A 71 10.80 6.62 24.54
N GLY A 72 10.97 5.85 25.62
CA GLY A 72 11.44 6.34 26.92
C GLY A 72 10.42 7.21 27.67
N LEU A 73 9.13 7.07 27.36
CA LEU A 73 8.03 7.81 27.98
C LEU A 73 6.98 6.87 28.58
N PRO A 74 6.22 7.31 29.61
CA PRO A 74 5.08 6.56 30.11
C PRO A 74 4.04 6.28 29.02
N LYS A 75 3.38 5.12 29.11
CA LYS A 75 2.42 4.62 28.11
C LYS A 75 1.30 5.63 27.81
N GLU A 76 0.85 6.34 28.85
CA GLU A 76 -0.22 7.34 28.80
C GLU A 76 0.13 8.54 27.92
N LYS A 77 1.44 8.80 27.72
CA LYS A 77 1.93 9.92 26.91
C LYS A 77 2.17 9.56 25.44
N VAL A 78 2.15 8.28 25.09
CA VAL A 78 2.52 7.77 23.75
C VAL A 78 1.43 6.91 23.10
N GLY A 79 0.16 7.13 23.49
CA GLY A 79 -0.98 6.39 22.95
C GLY A 79 -1.07 6.40 21.42
N ASP A 80 -0.81 7.54 20.79
CA ASP A 80 -0.79 7.68 19.32
C ASP A 80 0.30 6.83 18.64
N PHE A 81 1.48 6.70 19.25
CA PHE A 81 2.52 5.81 18.75
C PHE A 81 2.11 4.35 18.84
N ILE A 82 1.44 3.98 19.93
CA ILE A 82 0.88 2.63 20.12
C ILE A 82 -0.18 2.37 19.05
N ASP A 83 -1.04 3.34 18.76
CA ASP A 83 -2.05 3.22 17.70
C ASP A 83 -1.39 3.05 16.34
N PHE A 84 -0.36 3.84 16.00
CA PHE A 84 0.41 3.65 14.78
C PHE A 84 0.94 2.22 14.68
N TYR A 85 1.53 1.71 15.77
CA TYR A 85 2.07 0.37 15.82
C TYR A 85 1.00 -0.71 15.64
N LEU A 86 -0.10 -0.66 16.40
CA LEU A 86 -1.12 -1.70 16.35
C LEU A 86 -1.79 -1.80 14.97
N ASN A 87 -2.01 -0.66 14.33
CA ASN A 87 -2.64 -0.59 13.01
C ASN A 87 -1.69 -1.01 11.88
N THR A 88 -0.39 -0.70 11.98
CA THR A 88 0.54 -0.90 10.85
C THR A 88 1.51 -2.07 11.05
N PHE A 89 1.78 -2.50 12.27
CA PHE A 89 2.70 -3.62 12.49
C PHE A 89 2.11 -4.91 11.88
N GLN A 90 2.90 -5.51 10.99
CA GLN A 90 2.54 -6.71 10.22
C GLN A 90 1.19 -6.63 9.49
N GLU A 91 0.79 -5.43 9.04
CA GLU A 91 -0.45 -5.23 8.30
C GLU A 91 -0.53 -6.11 7.03
N LYS A 92 0.59 -6.24 6.31
CA LYS A 92 0.66 -7.12 5.13
C LYS A 92 0.37 -8.57 5.47
N GLU A 93 0.96 -9.09 6.54
CA GLU A 93 0.76 -10.46 6.98
C GLU A 93 -0.67 -10.70 7.46
N LYS A 94 -1.27 -9.71 8.13
CA LYS A 94 -2.69 -9.75 8.51
C LYS A 94 -3.59 -9.81 7.28
N LEU A 95 -3.36 -8.93 6.29
CA LEU A 95 -4.13 -8.92 5.05
C LEU A 95 -3.91 -10.22 4.26
N TRP A 96 -2.67 -10.67 4.11
CA TRP A 96 -2.32 -11.92 3.44
C TRP A 96 -3.09 -13.13 3.99
N LYS A 97 -3.16 -13.24 5.33
CA LYS A 97 -3.94 -14.28 6.01
C LYS A 97 -5.44 -14.11 5.77
N HIS A 98 -5.94 -12.88 5.80
CA HIS A 98 -7.35 -12.58 5.54
C HIS A 98 -7.78 -12.95 4.11
N LEU A 99 -6.90 -12.71 3.12
CA LEU A 99 -7.11 -13.10 1.73
C LEU A 99 -7.01 -14.61 1.48
N GLY A 100 -6.61 -15.40 2.48
CA GLY A 100 -6.45 -16.84 2.32
C GLY A 100 -5.30 -17.25 1.38
N ILE A 101 -4.36 -16.35 1.09
CA ILE A 101 -3.23 -16.65 0.21
C ILE A 101 -2.28 -17.63 0.92
N LYS A 102 -1.96 -18.73 0.24
CA LYS A 102 -1.10 -19.79 0.78
C LYS A 102 0.38 -19.37 0.77
N GLY A 103 1.15 -19.94 1.71
CA GLY A 103 2.59 -19.70 1.81
C GLY A 103 2.96 -18.43 2.57
N ALA A 104 4.23 -18.06 2.50
CA ALA A 104 4.75 -16.88 3.18
C ALA A 104 4.36 -15.58 2.45
N MET A 105 4.06 -14.54 3.21
CA MET A 105 3.75 -13.21 2.67
C MET A 105 4.89 -12.69 1.79
N ARG A 106 4.55 -12.28 0.57
CA ARG A 106 5.50 -11.71 -0.40
C ARG A 106 5.53 -10.19 -0.30
N GLU A 107 6.74 -9.64 -0.17
CA GLU A 107 6.95 -8.18 -0.07
C GLU A 107 6.64 -7.43 -1.37
N LYS A 108 7.00 -8.05 -2.50
CA LYS A 108 6.77 -7.52 -3.84
C LYS A 108 5.37 -7.86 -4.31
N ALA A 109 4.72 -6.89 -4.93
CA ALA A 109 3.42 -7.13 -5.56
C ALA A 109 3.63 -7.91 -6.86
N ASP A 110 2.65 -8.75 -7.19
CA ASP A 110 2.55 -9.45 -8.47
C ASP A 110 1.09 -9.55 -8.90
N ALA A 111 0.86 -10.02 -10.12
CA ALA A 111 -0.47 -10.14 -10.70
C ALA A 111 -1.42 -11.02 -9.86
N GLU A 112 -0.90 -12.01 -9.12
CA GLU A 112 -1.71 -12.85 -8.24
C GLU A 112 -2.23 -12.06 -7.04
N ILE A 113 -1.36 -11.31 -6.36
CA ILE A 113 -1.76 -10.48 -5.21
C ILE A 113 -2.76 -9.40 -5.64
N VAL A 114 -2.51 -8.73 -6.77
CA VAL A 114 -3.43 -7.71 -7.30
C VAL A 114 -4.78 -8.33 -7.66
N ARG A 115 -4.78 -9.51 -8.29
CA ARG A 115 -6.02 -10.24 -8.61
C ARG A 115 -6.85 -10.52 -7.36
N GLN A 116 -6.23 -11.04 -6.30
CA GLN A 116 -6.92 -11.32 -5.03
C GLN A 116 -7.56 -10.05 -4.44
N ALA A 117 -6.88 -8.91 -4.51
CA ALA A 117 -7.44 -7.65 -4.05
C ALA A 117 -8.62 -7.14 -4.90
N LEU A 118 -8.53 -7.30 -6.22
CA LEU A 118 -9.63 -6.96 -7.14
C LEU A 118 -10.84 -7.87 -6.90
N GLU A 119 -10.63 -9.16 -6.68
CA GLU A 119 -11.68 -10.16 -6.40
C GLU A 119 -12.50 -9.78 -5.17
N ILE A 120 -11.90 -9.33 -4.06
CA ILE A 120 -12.67 -8.84 -2.89
C ILE A 120 -13.68 -7.75 -3.28
N THR A 121 -13.22 -6.80 -4.10
CA THR A 121 -14.04 -5.65 -4.47
C THR A 121 -15.15 -6.08 -5.43
N LEU A 122 -14.83 -6.98 -6.36
CA LEU A 122 -15.78 -7.55 -7.32
C LEU A 122 -16.80 -8.48 -6.66
N ASP A 123 -16.41 -9.25 -5.65
CA ASP A 123 -17.29 -10.18 -4.93
C ASP A 123 -18.17 -9.49 -3.86
N SER A 124 -17.93 -8.20 -3.60
CA SER A 124 -18.77 -7.43 -2.70
C SER A 124 -20.22 -7.32 -3.20
N ASN A 125 -21.18 -7.13 -2.29
CA ASN A 125 -22.58 -6.82 -2.65
C ASN A 125 -22.81 -5.34 -3.00
N ALA A 126 -21.75 -4.56 -3.19
CA ALA A 126 -21.87 -3.15 -3.54
C ALA A 126 -22.50 -2.99 -4.93
N VAL A 127 -23.46 -2.08 -5.06
CA VAL A 127 -24.09 -1.74 -6.36
C VAL A 127 -23.02 -1.28 -7.35
N PHE A 128 -22.13 -0.40 -6.91
CA PHE A 128 -20.99 0.07 -7.69
C PHE A 128 -19.69 -0.56 -7.18
N CYS A 129 -18.90 -1.09 -8.11
CA CYS A 129 -17.56 -1.57 -7.88
C CYS A 129 -16.60 -0.77 -8.77
N VAL A 130 -15.85 0.14 -8.16
CA VAL A 130 -14.98 1.09 -8.85
C VAL A 130 -13.52 0.71 -8.63
N ASN A 131 -12.90 0.07 -9.62
CA ASN A 131 -11.47 -0.20 -9.61
C ASN A 131 -10.77 0.73 -10.60
N THR A 132 -9.53 1.11 -10.32
CA THR A 132 -8.78 1.95 -11.26
C THR A 132 -8.32 1.15 -12.47
N LEU A 133 -8.21 1.81 -13.62
CA LEU A 133 -7.60 1.19 -14.80
C LEU A 133 -6.17 0.71 -14.51
N ILE A 134 -5.40 1.48 -13.74
CA ILE A 134 -4.01 1.14 -13.38
C ILE A 134 -3.95 -0.20 -12.64
N ASP A 135 -4.82 -0.42 -11.64
CA ASP A 135 -4.86 -1.67 -10.88
C ASP A 135 -5.22 -2.87 -11.78
N TYR A 136 -6.14 -2.69 -12.74
CA TYR A 136 -6.44 -3.73 -13.72
C TYR A 136 -5.26 -4.03 -14.65
N LEU A 137 -4.53 -3.02 -15.09
CA LEU A 137 -3.39 -3.21 -15.99
C LEU A 137 -2.21 -3.90 -15.30
N TYR A 138 -2.13 -3.84 -13.96
CA TYR A 138 -1.18 -4.62 -13.16
C TYR A 138 -1.47 -6.13 -13.09
N LEU A 139 -2.56 -6.60 -13.71
CA LEU A 139 -2.73 -8.02 -14.01
C LEU A 139 -1.78 -8.51 -15.12
N SER A 140 -1.01 -7.59 -15.74
CA SER A 140 0.03 -7.94 -16.69
C SER A 140 1.40 -7.39 -16.29
N ASP A 141 2.42 -8.24 -16.41
CA ASP A 141 3.79 -7.94 -15.99
C ASP A 141 4.61 -7.14 -17.03
N ASP A 142 4.04 -6.88 -18.20
CA ASP A 142 4.73 -6.26 -19.36
C ASP A 142 4.32 -4.81 -19.64
N ILE A 143 3.24 -4.30 -19.04
CA ILE A 143 2.79 -2.91 -19.21
C ILE A 143 3.57 -1.97 -18.28
N PHE A 144 3.48 -2.19 -16.97
CA PHE A 144 4.18 -1.37 -15.99
C PHE A 144 5.49 -2.03 -15.57
N LYS A 145 6.57 -1.25 -15.55
CA LYS A 145 7.92 -1.72 -15.18
C LYS A 145 8.51 -0.86 -14.07
N GLY A 146 9.39 -1.45 -13.26
CA GLY A 146 10.11 -0.71 -12.21
C GLY A 146 9.29 -0.48 -10.95
N ASP A 147 9.50 0.66 -10.30
CA ASP A 147 8.85 0.99 -9.02
C ASP A 147 7.38 1.39 -9.26
N PRO A 148 6.40 0.67 -8.67
CA PRO A 148 4.99 0.99 -8.86
C PRO A 148 4.59 2.40 -8.38
N TYR A 149 5.38 2.99 -7.46
CA TYR A 149 5.14 4.35 -6.96
C TYR A 149 5.24 5.42 -8.06
N GLN A 150 5.96 5.12 -9.17
CA GLN A 150 6.09 6.00 -10.32
C GLN A 150 4.78 6.15 -11.13
N TYR A 151 3.85 5.20 -10.99
CA TYR A 151 2.55 5.22 -11.68
C TYR A 151 1.44 5.80 -10.79
N ARG A 152 1.80 6.68 -9.86
CA ARG A 152 0.86 7.45 -9.04
C ARG A 152 0.37 8.66 -9.85
N ILE A 153 -0.95 8.87 -9.88
CA ILE A 153 -1.55 10.00 -10.61
C ILE A 153 -1.34 11.32 -9.86
N ASN A 154 -1.48 11.29 -8.53
CA ASN A 154 -1.49 12.51 -7.71
C ASN A 154 -0.97 12.24 -6.29
N THR A 155 -0.15 13.14 -5.77
CA THR A 155 0.24 13.21 -4.35
C THR A 155 -0.43 14.43 -3.72
N PRO A 156 -1.46 14.25 -2.86
CA PRO A 156 -2.18 15.34 -2.23
C PRO A 156 -1.27 16.32 -1.48
N GLY A 157 -1.62 17.61 -1.52
CA GLY A 157 -0.85 18.66 -0.85
C GLY A 157 0.53 18.94 -1.47
N THR A 158 0.86 18.34 -2.61
CA THR A 158 2.14 18.55 -3.31
C THR A 158 1.90 19.24 -4.65
N ILE A 159 2.65 20.31 -4.93
CA ILE A 159 2.72 20.92 -6.26
C ILE A 159 3.94 20.32 -6.98
N SER A 160 3.70 19.56 -8.04
CA SER A 160 4.75 18.94 -8.86
C SER A 160 4.26 18.80 -10.29
N ASP A 161 5.21 18.91 -11.23
CA ASP A 161 5.09 18.56 -12.64
C ASP A 161 4.69 17.10 -12.91
N LYS A 162 4.87 16.21 -11.92
CA LYS A 162 4.48 14.79 -11.99
C LYS A 162 3.01 14.54 -11.61
N ASN A 163 2.40 15.45 -10.86
CA ASN A 163 0.98 15.33 -10.52
C ASN A 163 0.15 15.58 -11.78
N TRP A 164 -0.86 14.72 -12.01
CA TRP A 164 -1.77 14.80 -13.15
C TRP A 164 -1.10 14.66 -14.53
N SER A 165 0.14 14.15 -14.58
CA SER A 165 0.90 13.98 -15.83
C SER A 165 1.10 12.50 -16.22
N LEU A 166 0.51 11.56 -15.48
CA LEU A 166 0.70 10.13 -15.72
C LEU A 166 0.19 9.74 -17.11
N THR A 167 1.07 9.16 -17.92
CA THR A 167 0.74 8.52 -19.19
C THR A 167 0.91 7.02 -19.04
N ILE A 168 -0.11 6.25 -19.42
CA ILE A 168 -0.04 4.78 -19.41
C ILE A 168 0.95 4.35 -20.52
N PRO A 169 1.95 3.49 -20.23
CA PRO A 169 3.04 3.16 -21.16
C PRO A 169 2.61 2.11 -22.23
N ILE A 170 1.40 2.22 -22.75
CA ILE A 170 0.89 1.40 -23.87
C ILE A 170 -0.12 2.23 -24.67
N ALA A 171 -0.03 2.18 -26.00
CA ALA A 171 -1.00 2.81 -26.88
C ALA A 171 -2.38 2.14 -26.74
N LEU A 172 -3.45 2.89 -26.94
CA LEU A 172 -4.80 2.36 -26.79
C LEU A 172 -5.09 1.22 -27.79
N GLU A 173 -4.62 1.35 -29.03
CA GLU A 173 -4.77 0.36 -30.09
C GLU A 173 -4.09 -0.97 -29.75
N ASP A 174 -2.95 -0.91 -29.07
CA ASP A 174 -2.22 -2.08 -28.60
C ASP A 174 -2.86 -2.66 -27.35
N LEU A 175 -3.33 -1.80 -26.43
CA LEU A 175 -4.05 -2.23 -25.24
C LEU A 175 -5.32 -3.01 -25.59
N LEU A 176 -6.08 -2.57 -26.59
CA LEU A 176 -7.27 -3.27 -27.07
C LEU A 176 -6.98 -4.69 -27.59
N LYS A 177 -5.77 -4.94 -28.09
CA LYS A 177 -5.30 -6.26 -28.56
C LYS A 177 -4.59 -7.05 -27.46
N HIS A 178 -4.25 -6.40 -26.36
CA HIS A 178 -3.43 -6.97 -25.30
C HIS A 178 -4.16 -8.07 -24.53
N LYS A 179 -3.41 -9.13 -24.13
CA LYS A 179 -3.96 -10.29 -23.40
C LYS A 179 -4.67 -9.91 -22.10
N VAL A 180 -4.24 -8.84 -21.44
CA VAL A 180 -4.81 -8.35 -20.18
C VAL A 180 -6.29 -8.02 -20.30
N THR A 181 -6.76 -7.57 -21.47
CA THR A 181 -8.19 -7.25 -21.67
C THR A 181 -9.08 -8.47 -21.54
N LYS A 182 -8.61 -9.65 -22.00
CA LYS A 182 -9.32 -10.92 -21.85
C LYS A 182 -9.35 -11.35 -20.39
N GLU A 183 -8.23 -11.17 -19.68
CA GLU A 183 -8.14 -11.46 -18.24
C GLU A 183 -9.09 -10.59 -17.41
N ILE A 184 -9.14 -9.28 -17.69
CA ILE A 184 -10.05 -8.34 -17.03
C ILE A 184 -11.52 -8.74 -17.27
N ARG A 185 -11.89 -9.04 -18.52
CA ARG A 185 -13.25 -9.49 -18.86
C ARG A 185 -13.62 -10.77 -18.12
N LYS A 186 -12.72 -11.75 -18.09
CA LYS A 186 -12.93 -13.01 -17.38
C LYS A 186 -13.15 -12.80 -15.89
N LEU A 187 -12.32 -11.95 -15.27
CA LEU A 187 -12.39 -11.62 -13.85
C LEU A 187 -13.71 -10.94 -13.48
N ILE A 188 -14.16 -9.99 -14.29
CA ILE A 188 -15.45 -9.31 -14.11
C ILE A 188 -16.60 -10.31 -14.29
N ALA A 189 -16.57 -11.13 -15.36
CA ALA A 189 -17.61 -12.10 -15.63
C ALA A 189 -17.75 -13.16 -14.52
N SER A 190 -16.65 -13.63 -13.94
CA SER A 190 -16.68 -14.60 -12.84
C SER A 190 -17.29 -14.05 -11.56
N SER A 191 -17.24 -12.74 -11.35
CA SER A 191 -17.86 -12.08 -10.18
C SER A 191 -19.38 -11.92 -10.29
N GLY A 192 -20.01 -12.38 -11.38
CA GLY A 192 -21.44 -12.20 -11.62
C GLY A 192 -21.85 -10.78 -12.02
N ARG A 193 -20.92 -9.82 -12.01
CA ARG A 193 -21.09 -8.46 -12.52
C ARG A 193 -21.00 -8.46 -14.05
N LYS A 194 -22.02 -8.99 -14.73
CA LYS A 194 -22.06 -8.99 -16.20
C LYS A 194 -22.06 -7.55 -16.72
N SER A 195 -21.17 -7.26 -17.67
CA SER A 195 -21.36 -6.14 -18.60
C SER A 195 -22.40 -6.57 -19.63
N ASN A 196 -23.40 -5.72 -19.85
CA ASN A 196 -24.30 -5.85 -20.99
C ASN A 196 -23.55 -5.53 -22.29
#